data_AF-A0A2N1P8C0-F1
#
_entry.id   AF-A0A2N1P8C0-F1
#
_cell.length_a   1.000
_cell.length_b   1.000
_cell.length_c   1.000
_cell.angle_alpha   90.00
_cell.angle_beta   90.00
_cell.angle_gamma   90.00
#
_symmetry.space_group_name_H-M   'P 1'
#
loop_
_entity.id
_entity.type
_entity.pdbx_description
1 polymer ?
#
loop_
_entity_poly.entity_id
_entity_poly.type
_entity_poly.pdbx_seq_one_letter_code
_entity_poly.pdbx_strand_id
1 'polypeptide(L)'
;MKKLRLMLTLIIGSILIIGALFSGCSDDPTGPTAKWAWRPLGSGSAYALGALTVYDNKVFAAGNFLDDVDFMANDIVIWDGSDWSIHGSGTDSMVLAMTVYDNKLIVAGQFSSVNGVSASKIAAWDGSAWTPLGSGVDHRVYAMVVYDNKLIVGGEITSAGGVNVNRIAAWDGSS
;
A
#
# COMPACT_ATOMS: atom_id res chain seq x y z
N MET A 1 0.27 -21.03 -46.18
CA MET A 1 0.02 -20.19 -47.38
C MET A 1 -0.88 -19.03 -46.99
N LYS A 2 -0.32 -17.88 -46.66
CA LYS A 2 -1.07 -16.68 -46.26
C LYS A 2 -1.16 -15.72 -47.45
N LYS A 3 -2.40 -15.30 -47.74
CA LYS A 3 -2.81 -14.48 -48.89
C LYS A 3 -2.26 -13.05 -48.79
N LEU A 4 -1.67 -12.61 -49.90
CA LEU A 4 -1.31 -11.24 -50.23
C LEU A 4 -2.58 -10.36 -50.24
N ARG A 5 -2.58 -9.20 -49.56
CA ARG A 5 -3.60 -8.15 -49.74
C ARG A 5 -2.95 -6.94 -50.39
N LEU A 6 -3.53 -6.56 -51.52
CA LEU A 6 -3.15 -5.49 -52.43
C LEU A 6 -3.27 -4.13 -51.74
N MET A 7 -2.21 -3.32 -51.76
CA MET A 7 -2.21 -1.96 -51.22
C MET A 7 -2.53 -1.00 -52.36
N LEU A 8 -3.60 -0.22 -52.24
CA LEU A 8 -4.03 0.77 -53.24
C LEU A 8 -3.11 2.00 -53.12
N THR A 9 -2.26 2.25 -54.11
CA THR A 9 -1.40 3.44 -54.18
C THR A 9 -2.19 4.59 -54.81
N LEU A 10 -2.50 5.64 -54.02
CA LEU A 10 -3.01 6.90 -54.55
C LEU A 10 -1.79 7.78 -54.92
N ILE A 11 -1.55 8.02 -56.21
CA ILE A 11 -0.52 8.93 -56.69
C ILE A 11 -1.14 10.33 -56.81
N ILE A 12 -0.73 11.26 -55.94
CA ILE A 12 -0.92 12.70 -56.14
C ILE A 12 0.43 13.37 -55.96
N GLY A 13 1.02 13.87 -57.05
CA GLY A 13 2.20 14.75 -57.01
C GLY A 13 3.54 14.06 -56.79
N SER A 14 4.56 14.56 -57.49
CA SER A 14 5.87 13.96 -57.74
C SER A 14 6.84 13.90 -56.55
N ILE A 15 6.41 13.46 -55.36
CA ILE A 15 7.30 13.28 -54.21
C ILE A 15 7.12 11.88 -53.61
N LEU A 16 8.14 11.03 -53.83
CA LEU A 16 8.31 9.76 -53.15
C LEU A 16 8.88 10.03 -51.75
N ILE A 17 8.03 10.16 -50.73
CA ILE A 17 8.50 10.12 -49.34
C ILE A 17 8.62 8.65 -48.95
N ILE A 18 9.83 8.08 -49.02
CA ILE A 18 10.14 6.85 -48.30
C ILE A 18 10.27 7.23 -46.83
N GLY A 19 9.14 7.37 -46.16
CA GLY A 19 9.06 7.46 -44.71
C GLY A 19 9.11 6.06 -44.14
N ALA A 20 10.32 5.54 -43.87
CA ALA A 20 10.46 4.43 -42.95
C ALA A 20 9.99 4.93 -41.57
N LEU A 21 8.73 4.69 -41.22
CA LEU A 21 8.29 4.78 -39.83
C LEU A 21 8.84 3.55 -39.11
N PHE A 22 10.12 3.61 -38.75
CA PHE A 22 10.50 3.15 -37.43
C PHE A 22 9.76 4.09 -36.47
N SER A 23 8.57 3.71 -36.01
CA SER A 23 8.08 4.28 -34.75
C SER A 23 9.01 3.71 -33.69
N GLY A 24 10.10 4.43 -33.48
CA GLY A 24 11.06 4.15 -32.44
C GLY A 24 10.34 3.94 -31.13
N CYS A 25 10.92 3.08 -30.31
CA CYS A 25 10.84 3.17 -28.87
C CYS A 25 11.20 4.62 -28.52
N SER A 26 10.22 5.54 -28.48
CA SER A 26 10.40 6.81 -27.81
C SER A 26 10.24 6.51 -26.33
N ASP A 27 11.27 5.87 -25.78
CA ASP A 27 11.48 5.77 -24.34
C ASP A 27 11.91 7.15 -23.83
N ASP A 28 11.14 8.18 -24.16
CA ASP A 28 11.39 9.56 -23.77
C ASP A 28 11.25 9.64 -22.23
N PRO A 29 12.36 9.77 -21.49
CA PRO A 29 12.33 9.70 -20.04
C PRO A 29 12.05 11.06 -19.41
N THR A 30 11.95 12.15 -20.17
CA THR A 30 11.94 13.50 -19.60
C THR A 30 10.95 14.43 -20.32
N GLY A 31 9.67 14.30 -19.97
CA GLY A 31 8.61 15.23 -20.35
C GLY A 31 7.31 14.94 -19.59
N PRO A 32 6.33 15.86 -19.55
CA PRO A 32 5.04 15.65 -18.86
C PRO A 32 4.18 14.51 -19.48
N THR A 33 4.57 14.04 -20.66
CA THR A 33 4.01 12.91 -21.40
C THR A 33 4.88 11.65 -21.32
N ALA A 34 5.97 11.66 -20.55
CA ALA A 34 6.85 10.51 -20.39
C ALA A 34 6.07 9.35 -19.75
N LYS A 35 6.16 8.18 -20.39
CA LYS A 35 5.39 6.97 -20.06
C LYS A 35 5.66 6.45 -18.63
N TRP A 36 6.75 6.88 -18.00
CA TRP A 36 7.17 6.49 -16.66
C TRP A 36 7.34 7.69 -15.70
N ALA A 37 6.65 8.80 -15.99
CA ALA A 37 6.69 9.96 -15.11
C ALA A 37 5.96 9.68 -13.80
N TRP A 38 6.67 9.85 -12.68
CA TRP A 38 6.05 9.98 -11.37
C TRP A 38 5.13 11.21 -11.35
N ARG A 39 3.95 11.06 -10.75
CA ARG A 39 2.97 12.14 -10.57
C ARG A 39 2.53 12.18 -9.11
N PRO A 40 2.25 13.38 -8.56
CA PRO A 40 1.71 13.49 -7.21
C PRO A 40 0.37 12.77 -7.13
N LEU A 41 0.13 12.10 -6.00
CA LEU A 41 -1.16 11.50 -5.66
C LEU A 41 -1.89 12.43 -4.68
N GLY A 42 -2.60 13.42 -5.22
CA GLY A 42 -3.24 14.49 -4.44
C GLY A 42 -2.25 15.46 -3.79
N SER A 43 -2.73 16.31 -2.90
CA SER A 43 -1.95 17.33 -2.16
C SER A 43 -1.52 16.87 -0.77
N GLY A 44 -1.19 15.58 -0.60
CA GLY A 44 -1.08 14.89 0.69
C GLY A 44 -0.28 15.61 1.79
N SER A 45 -0.57 15.27 3.06
CA SER A 45 -0.05 15.96 4.27
C SER A 45 0.79 15.07 5.20
N ALA A 46 1.39 13.99 4.69
CA ALA A 46 2.19 13.09 5.51
C ALA A 46 3.64 13.57 5.67
N TYR A 47 4.15 13.65 6.90
CA TYR A 47 5.57 13.90 7.16
C TYR A 47 6.40 12.64 6.88
N ALA A 48 5.98 11.48 7.41
CA ALA A 48 6.59 10.18 7.10
C ALA A 48 5.56 9.04 7.10
N LEU A 49 5.38 8.38 5.96
CA LEU A 49 4.57 7.17 5.87
C LEU A 49 5.39 5.96 6.34
N GLY A 50 4.82 5.19 7.27
CA GLY A 50 5.37 3.91 7.70
C GLY A 50 4.91 2.76 6.81
N ALA A 51 3.67 2.82 6.30
CA ALA A 51 3.09 1.77 5.49
C ALA A 51 2.06 2.28 4.49
N LEU A 52 1.90 1.53 3.39
CA LEU A 52 0.89 1.74 2.36
C LEU A 52 0.33 0.38 1.94
N THR A 53 -0.99 0.27 1.78
CA THR A 53 -1.61 -0.92 1.20
C THR A 53 -2.89 -0.56 0.45
N VAL A 54 -3.37 -1.48 -0.39
CA VAL A 54 -4.67 -1.34 -1.05
C VAL A 54 -5.66 -2.25 -0.36
N TYR A 55 -6.80 -1.70 0.05
CA TYR A 55 -7.92 -2.43 0.63
C TYR A 55 -9.22 -1.80 0.15
N ASP A 56 -10.19 -2.62 -0.25
CA ASP A 56 -11.51 -2.16 -0.75
C ASP A 56 -11.41 -1.06 -1.83
N ASN A 57 -10.55 -1.26 -2.82
CA ASN A 57 -10.26 -0.33 -3.92
C ASN A 57 -9.77 1.07 -3.49
N LYS A 58 -9.35 1.23 -2.23
CA LYS A 58 -8.78 2.47 -1.71
C LYS A 58 -7.34 2.24 -1.28
N VAL A 59 -6.53 3.30 -1.30
CA VAL A 59 -5.16 3.24 -0.78
C VAL A 59 -5.20 3.67 0.67
N PHE A 60 -4.78 2.79 1.57
CA PHE A 60 -4.59 3.08 2.97
C PHE A 60 -3.13 3.40 3.21
N ALA A 61 -2.86 4.51 3.89
CA ALA A 61 -1.54 4.89 4.33
C ALA A 61 -1.56 5.12 5.83
N ALA A 62 -0.47 4.77 6.51
CA ALA A 62 -0.32 5.07 7.92
C ALA A 62 1.16 5.38 8.21
N GLY A 63 1.40 6.08 9.30
CA GLY A 63 2.74 6.51 9.65
C GLY A 63 2.71 7.58 10.73
N ASN A 64 3.72 8.44 10.68
CA ASN A 64 3.85 9.53 11.62
C ASN A 64 3.38 10.83 10.94
N PHE A 65 2.22 11.31 11.36
CA PHE A 65 1.70 12.62 11.01
C PHE A 65 1.93 13.51 12.23
N LEU A 66 3.10 14.13 12.32
CA LEU A 66 3.32 15.19 13.29
C LEU A 66 2.62 16.42 12.72
N ASP A 67 1.50 16.85 13.27
CA ASP A 67 1.07 18.22 13.00
C ASP A 67 1.90 19.20 13.84
N ASP A 68 2.03 20.44 13.36
CA ASP A 68 2.79 21.51 14.03
C ASP A 68 2.14 21.96 15.37
N VAL A 69 1.08 21.29 15.84
CA VAL A 69 0.29 21.65 17.03
C VAL A 69 0.09 20.48 17.99
N ASP A 70 1.21 19.82 18.32
CA ASP A 70 1.41 19.06 19.56
C ASP A 70 0.38 17.97 19.88
N PHE A 71 -0.09 17.24 18.86
CA PHE A 71 -0.63 15.90 19.05
C PHE A 71 0.00 14.93 18.05
N MET A 72 0.54 13.82 18.55
CA MET A 72 0.94 12.69 17.73
C MET A 72 -0.31 12.08 17.08
N ALA A 73 -0.82 12.67 16.01
CA ALA A 73 -1.87 12.08 15.20
C ALA A 73 -1.26 10.90 14.43
N ASN A 74 -1.21 9.72 15.05
CA ASN A 74 -0.82 8.50 14.34
C ASN A 74 -2.04 8.00 13.57
N ASP A 75 -2.38 8.72 12.50
CA ASP A 75 -3.57 8.47 11.71
C ASP A 75 -3.39 7.31 10.73
N ILE A 76 -4.53 6.72 10.38
CA ILE A 76 -4.66 5.92 9.17
C ILE A 76 -5.41 6.81 8.20
N VAL A 77 -4.82 7.11 7.05
CA VAL A 77 -5.43 7.95 6.00
C VAL A 77 -5.78 7.12 4.79
N ILE A 78 -6.83 7.52 4.09
CA ILE A 78 -7.40 6.81 2.95
C ILE A 78 -7.44 7.73 1.75
N TRP A 79 -6.94 7.25 0.62
CA TRP A 79 -7.14 7.82 -0.70
C TRP A 79 -8.26 7.07 -1.42
N ASP A 80 -9.30 7.79 -1.82
CA ASP A 80 -10.48 7.25 -2.49
C ASP A 80 -10.43 7.31 -4.03
N GLY A 81 -9.38 7.92 -4.59
CA GLY A 81 -9.25 8.19 -6.02
C GLY A 81 -9.19 9.67 -6.36
N SER A 82 -9.67 10.55 -5.47
CA SER A 82 -9.60 12.00 -5.64
C SER A 82 -8.96 12.74 -4.47
N ASP A 83 -9.23 12.29 -3.23
CA ASP A 83 -8.83 13.00 -2.03
C ASP A 83 -8.32 12.07 -0.92
N TRP A 84 -7.48 12.64 -0.05
CA TRP A 84 -7.04 11.99 1.19
C TRP A 84 -8.00 12.35 2.33
N SER A 85 -8.35 11.36 3.16
CA SER A 85 -9.20 11.55 4.35
C SER A 85 -8.71 10.73 5.54
N ILE A 86 -8.98 11.17 6.76
CA ILE A 86 -8.62 10.45 7.99
C ILE A 86 -9.64 9.32 8.24
N HIS A 87 -9.14 8.15 8.60
CA HIS A 87 -9.93 6.98 8.97
C HIS A 87 -10.01 6.80 10.48
N GLY A 88 -11.11 7.26 11.08
CA GLY A 88 -11.36 7.14 12.52
C GLY A 88 -10.47 8.08 13.34
N SER A 89 -10.19 7.70 14.60
CA SER A 89 -9.29 8.47 15.48
C SER A 89 -7.82 7.99 15.44
N GLY A 90 -7.48 7.13 14.47
CA GLY A 90 -6.14 6.60 14.31
C GLY A 90 -5.71 5.62 15.41
N THR A 91 -4.42 5.65 15.71
CA THR A 91 -3.72 4.79 16.67
C THR A 91 -3.02 5.63 17.73
N ASP A 92 -2.72 5.05 18.89
CA ASP A 92 -1.98 5.74 19.96
C ASP A 92 -0.45 5.80 19.72
N SER A 93 0.04 5.13 18.67
CA SER A 93 1.45 5.16 18.25
C SER A 93 1.58 4.71 16.79
N MET A 94 2.79 4.73 16.25
CA MET A 94 3.03 4.51 14.81
C MET A 94 2.55 3.13 14.34
N VAL A 95 1.82 3.13 13.22
CA VAL A 95 1.66 1.96 12.35
C VAL A 95 2.86 1.90 11.40
N LEU A 96 3.52 0.75 11.36
CA LEU A 96 4.77 0.54 10.61
C LEU A 96 4.64 -0.50 9.50
N ALA A 97 3.59 -1.33 9.55
CA ALA A 97 3.30 -2.31 8.53
C ALA A 97 1.80 -2.43 8.31
N MET A 98 1.39 -2.67 7.07
CA MET A 98 0.02 -2.94 6.67
C MET A 98 0.01 -4.04 5.62
N THR A 99 -0.99 -4.92 5.66
CA THR A 99 -1.25 -5.91 4.60
C THR A 99 -2.72 -6.28 4.60
N VAL A 100 -3.18 -7.00 3.58
CA VAL A 100 -4.52 -7.60 3.56
C VAL A 100 -4.39 -9.11 3.77
N TYR A 101 -5.15 -9.64 4.72
CA TYR A 101 -5.22 -11.07 5.01
C TYR A 101 -6.66 -11.45 5.32
N ASP A 102 -7.16 -12.52 4.70
CA ASP A 102 -8.52 -13.02 4.88
C ASP A 102 -9.60 -11.92 4.74
N ASN A 103 -9.48 -11.12 3.67
CA ASN A 103 -10.35 -9.97 3.36
C ASN A 103 -10.43 -8.91 4.46
N LYS A 104 -9.44 -8.85 5.35
CA LYS A 104 -9.31 -7.80 6.37
C LYS A 104 -8.04 -7.01 6.15
N LEU A 105 -8.10 -5.73 6.43
CA LEU A 105 -6.90 -4.91 6.54
C LEU A 105 -6.23 -5.23 7.87
N ILE A 106 -4.98 -5.68 7.82
CA ILE A 106 -4.16 -5.91 9.00
C ILE A 106 -3.20 -4.75 9.15
N VAL A 107 -3.12 -4.20 10.36
CA VAL A 107 -2.18 -3.13 10.73
C VAL A 107 -1.32 -3.60 11.89
N ALA A 108 -0.03 -3.25 11.86
CA ALA A 108 0.91 -3.57 12.92
C ALA A 108 1.96 -2.47 13.10
N GLY A 109 2.53 -2.37 14.30
CA GLY A 109 3.52 -1.34 14.60
C GLY A 109 3.85 -1.22 16.07
N GLN A 110 3.81 0.00 16.61
CA GLN A 110 4.16 0.33 17.99
C GLN A 110 2.95 0.64 18.88
N PHE A 111 1.73 0.58 18.35
CA PHE A 111 0.50 0.98 19.05
C PHE A 111 0.01 -0.04 20.08
N SER A 112 -0.74 0.41 21.09
CA SER A 112 -1.47 -0.40 22.06
C SER A 112 -2.99 -0.30 21.88
N SER A 113 -3.45 0.64 21.07
CA SER A 113 -4.85 0.79 20.73
C SER A 113 -5.06 1.37 19.33
N VAL A 114 -6.18 1.00 18.72
CA VAL A 114 -6.66 1.54 17.45
C VAL A 114 -8.11 1.94 17.61
N ASN A 115 -8.42 3.21 17.37
CA ASN A 115 -9.77 3.77 17.53
C ASN A 115 -10.43 3.43 18.88
N GLY A 116 -9.66 3.44 19.97
CA GLY A 116 -10.11 3.09 21.31
C GLY A 116 -10.21 1.58 21.62
N VAL A 117 -10.01 0.70 20.63
CA VAL A 117 -9.95 -0.76 20.83
C VAL A 117 -8.54 -1.15 21.27
N SER A 118 -8.43 -1.83 22.41
CA SER A 118 -7.15 -2.37 22.88
C SER A 118 -6.64 -3.46 21.95
N ALA A 119 -5.43 -3.29 21.44
CA ALA A 119 -4.78 -4.22 20.53
C ALA A 119 -3.26 -4.17 20.70
N SER A 120 -2.65 -5.29 21.08
CA SER A 120 -1.21 -5.36 21.33
C SER A 120 -0.44 -5.41 20.02
N LYS A 121 -0.17 -4.23 19.44
CA LYS A 121 0.74 -3.98 18.32
C LYS A 121 0.28 -4.57 16.97
N ILE A 122 -0.86 -5.26 16.92
CA ILE A 122 -1.46 -5.83 15.72
C ILE A 122 -2.99 -5.87 15.83
N ALA A 123 -3.68 -5.44 14.78
CA ALA A 123 -5.14 -5.42 14.70
C ALA A 123 -5.63 -5.67 13.26
N ALA A 124 -6.87 -6.12 13.14
CA ALA A 124 -7.58 -6.31 11.88
C ALA A 124 -8.77 -5.36 11.78
N TRP A 125 -9.03 -4.86 10.57
CA TRP A 125 -10.23 -4.12 10.19
C TRP A 125 -11.02 -4.91 9.16
N ASP A 126 -12.29 -5.16 9.46
CA ASP A 126 -13.19 -5.95 8.61
C ASP A 126 -14.06 -5.11 7.66
N GLY A 127 -13.86 -3.78 7.62
CA GLY A 127 -14.74 -2.84 6.92
C GLY A 127 -15.71 -2.10 7.84
N SER A 128 -15.88 -2.56 9.08
CA SER A 128 -16.82 -2.00 10.06
C SER A 128 -16.24 -1.81 11.46
N ALA A 129 -15.39 -2.73 11.92
CA ALA A 129 -14.83 -2.73 13.26
C ALA A 129 -13.35 -3.15 13.28
N TRP A 130 -12.61 -2.59 14.24
CA TRP A 130 -11.27 -3.04 14.58
C TRP A 130 -11.34 -4.16 15.60
N THR A 131 -10.57 -5.22 15.38
CA THR A 131 -10.42 -6.35 16.33
C THR A 131 -8.94 -6.66 16.55
N PRO A 132 -8.50 -6.94 17.81
CA PRO A 132 -7.15 -7.41 18.06
C PRO A 132 -6.91 -8.78 17.41
N LEU A 133 -5.67 -9.05 16.98
CA LEU A 133 -5.29 -10.34 16.42
C LEU A 133 -4.78 -11.27 17.53
N GLY A 134 -5.63 -12.16 18.03
CA GLY A 134 -5.33 -13.02 19.18
C GLY A 134 -4.86 -12.20 20.39
N SER A 135 -3.84 -12.68 21.09
CA SER A 135 -3.18 -11.94 22.19
C SER A 135 -2.20 -10.85 21.69
N GLY A 136 -2.02 -10.72 20.37
CA GLY A 136 -1.10 -9.79 19.74
C GLY A 136 0.39 -10.21 19.83
N VAL A 137 1.27 -9.22 19.71
CA VAL A 137 2.73 -9.38 19.79
C VAL A 137 3.32 -8.42 20.83
N ASP A 138 4.52 -8.74 21.32
CA ASP A 138 5.12 -8.04 22.46
C ASP A 138 5.95 -6.80 22.09
N HIS A 139 6.54 -6.76 20.90
CA HIS A 139 7.36 -5.65 20.41
C HIS A 139 6.93 -5.20 19.02
N ARG A 140 7.67 -4.24 18.47
CA ARG A 140 7.39 -3.58 17.20
C ARG A 140 7.42 -4.58 16.04
N VAL A 141 6.41 -4.48 15.18
CA VAL A 141 6.38 -5.15 13.88
C VAL A 141 6.82 -4.14 12.82
N TYR A 142 7.82 -4.51 12.01
CA TYR A 142 8.35 -3.67 10.93
C TYR A 142 7.91 -4.14 9.56
N ALA A 143 7.53 -5.41 9.41
CA ALA A 143 7.14 -5.98 8.13
C ALA A 143 6.04 -7.01 8.31
N MET A 144 5.16 -7.08 7.31
CA MET A 144 4.14 -8.12 7.18
C MET A 144 4.03 -8.59 5.74
N VAL A 145 3.76 -9.87 5.56
CA VAL A 145 3.49 -10.46 4.24
C VAL A 145 2.54 -11.65 4.41
N VAL A 146 1.76 -11.94 3.38
CA VAL A 146 0.97 -13.17 3.33
C VAL A 146 1.69 -14.20 2.46
N TYR A 147 1.91 -15.39 3.00
CA TYR A 147 2.53 -16.51 2.30
C TYR A 147 1.87 -17.82 2.72
N ASP A 148 1.48 -18.66 1.76
CA ASP A 148 0.87 -19.96 2.02
C ASP A 148 -0.32 -19.89 3.00
N ASN A 149 -1.25 -18.98 2.73
CA ASN A 149 -2.43 -18.69 3.59
C ASN A 149 -2.09 -18.39 5.06
N LYS A 150 -0.89 -17.87 5.33
CA LYS A 150 -0.50 -17.40 6.66
C LYS A 150 -0.10 -15.94 6.60
N LEU A 151 -0.44 -15.22 7.65
CA LEU A 151 0.12 -13.91 7.91
C LEU A 151 1.49 -14.10 8.56
N ILE A 152 2.54 -13.64 7.88
CA ILE A 152 3.90 -13.63 8.40
C ILE A 152 4.22 -12.23 8.88
N VAL A 153 4.68 -12.12 10.12
CA VAL A 153 5.07 -10.85 10.74
C VAL A 153 6.56 -10.89 11.10
N GLY A 154 7.25 -9.77 10.93
CA GLY A 154 8.67 -9.63 11.24
C GLY A 154 8.97 -8.33 11.97
N GLY A 155 9.88 -8.36 12.94
CA GLY A 155 10.29 -7.17 13.67
C GLY A 155 11.14 -7.46 14.91
N GLU A 156 10.98 -6.64 15.94
CA GLU A 156 11.64 -6.78 17.25
C GLU A 156 10.97 -7.83 18.16
N ILE A 157 9.97 -8.54 17.65
CA ILE A 157 9.14 -9.48 18.41
C ILE A 157 9.96 -10.62 19.05
N THR A 158 9.65 -10.91 20.30
CA THR A 158 10.12 -12.11 21.04
C THR A 158 8.97 -13.05 21.37
N SER A 159 7.72 -12.58 21.31
CA SER A 159 6.53 -13.36 21.59
C SER A 159 5.38 -12.94 20.67
N ALA A 160 4.65 -13.93 20.15
CA ALA A 160 3.46 -13.74 19.32
C ALA A 160 2.39 -14.74 19.77
N GLY A 161 1.20 -14.25 20.12
CA GLY A 161 0.13 -15.11 20.64
C GLY A 161 0.50 -15.87 21.92
N GLY A 162 1.47 -15.37 22.69
CA GLY A 162 2.01 -16.06 23.88
C GLY A 162 3.08 -17.12 23.59
N VAL A 163 3.45 -17.33 22.33
CA VAL A 163 4.50 -18.27 21.91
C VAL A 163 5.81 -17.51 21.69
N ASN A 164 6.92 -18.02 22.24
CA ASN A 164 8.24 -17.46 22.00
C ASN A 164 8.64 -17.61 20.53
N VAL A 165 9.07 -16.51 19.91
CA VAL A 165 9.51 -16.45 18.52
C VAL A 165 10.82 -15.67 18.41
N ASN A 166 11.62 -15.97 17.41
CA ASN A 166 12.84 -15.21 17.13
C ASN A 166 12.61 -14.25 15.98
N ARG A 167 12.03 -13.08 16.27
CA ARG A 167 11.85 -11.94 15.34
C ARG A 167 10.89 -12.16 14.16
N ILE A 168 10.44 -13.39 13.92
CA ILE A 168 9.50 -13.74 12.85
C ILE A 168 8.46 -14.72 13.40
N ALA A 169 7.19 -14.46 13.11
CA ALA A 169 6.07 -15.33 13.47
C ALA A 169 5.11 -15.53 12.29
N ALA A 170 4.40 -16.64 12.29
CA ALA A 170 3.33 -16.94 11.33
C ALA A 170 2.01 -17.13 12.08
N TRP A 171 0.93 -16.60 11.53
CA TRP A 171 -0.42 -16.75 12.04
C TRP A 171 -1.32 -17.36 10.97
N ASP A 172 -2.09 -18.38 11.34
CA ASP A 172 -2.93 -19.17 10.44
C ASP A 172 -4.43 -18.84 10.56
N GLY A 173 -4.80 -17.84 11.36
CA GLY A 173 -6.19 -17.45 11.57
C GLY A 173 -6.83 -18.08 12.81
N SER A 174 -6.16 -19.01 13.50
CA SER A 174 -6.66 -19.60 14.73
C SER A 174 -6.03 -18.97 15.98
N SER A 175 -6.81 -18.93 17.06
CA SER A 175 -6.42 -18.45 18.39
C SER A 175 -6.78 -19.48 19.43
#